data_AF-A0A414PNS9-F1
#
_entry.id   AF-A0A414PNS9-F1
#
_cell.length_a   1.000
_cell.length_b   1.000
_cell.length_c   1.000
_cell.angle_alpha   90.00
_cell.angle_beta   90.00
_cell.angle_gamma   90.00
#
_symmetry.space_group_name_H-M   'P 1'
#
loop_
_entity.id
_entity.type
_entity.pdbx_description
1 polymer ?
#
loop_
_entity_poly.entity_id
_entity_poly.type
_entity_poly.pdbx_seq_one_letter_code
_entity_poly.pdbx_strand_id
1 'polypeptide(L)'
;MNGIPRLTYQQYRAVRRLVHDCCNYDGGNCLALDDGWEPCVCVQSITYSLVCKWFRAAVLPTDKGPSVPLFSSIKKRLYQMRNVSVV
;
A
#
# COMPACT_ATOMS: atom_id res chain seq x y z
N MET A 1 -4.96 -32.04 1.57
CA MET A 1 -4.55 -31.22 0.42
C MET A 1 -4.06 -29.88 0.95
N ASN A 2 -2.75 -29.70 1.11
CA ASN A 2 -2.19 -28.40 1.51
C ASN A 2 -1.83 -27.64 0.23
N GLY A 3 -2.85 -27.12 -0.45
CA GLY A 3 -2.68 -26.29 -1.64
C GLY A 3 -2.09 -24.93 -1.26
N ILE A 4 -1.21 -24.40 -2.11
CA ILE A 4 -0.70 -23.04 -1.98
C ILE A 4 -1.91 -22.09 -1.85
N PRO A 5 -2.01 -21.28 -0.79
CA PRO A 5 -3.11 -20.33 -0.63
C PRO A 5 -3.19 -19.41 -1.85
N ARG A 6 -4.32 -19.45 -2.56
CA ARG A 6 -4.60 -18.56 -3.69
C ARG A 6 -5.63 -17.52 -3.24
N LEU A 7 -5.39 -16.27 -3.57
CA LEU A 7 -6.40 -15.22 -3.40
C LEU A 7 -7.60 -15.55 -4.29
N THR A 8 -8.81 -15.43 -3.74
CA THR A 8 -10.01 -15.40 -4.57
C THR A 8 -9.97 -14.16 -5.47
N TYR A 9 -10.72 -14.17 -6.57
CA TYR A 9 -10.78 -13.01 -7.46
C TYR A 9 -11.21 -11.72 -6.74
N GLN A 10 -12.14 -11.83 -5.79
CA GLN A 10 -12.58 -10.70 -4.96
C GLN A 10 -11.46 -10.17 -4.08
N GLN A 11 -10.70 -11.07 -3.42
CA GLN A 11 -9.54 -10.69 -2.62
C GLN A 11 -8.46 -10.03 -3.51
N TYR A 12 -8.18 -10.59 -4.68
CA TYR A 12 -7.28 -9.99 -5.67
C TYR A 12 -7.69 -8.56 -6.04
N ARG A 13 -8.98 -8.32 -6.35
CA ARG A 13 -9.50 -6.99 -6.67
C ARG A 13 -9.38 -6.01 -5.50
N ALA A 14 -9.60 -6.48 -4.27
CA ALA A 14 -9.44 -5.67 -3.08
C ALA A 14 -7.99 -5.27 -2.85
N VAL A 15 -7.05 -6.23 -2.94
CA VAL A 15 -5.61 -5.95 -2.81
C VAL A 15 -5.15 -4.98 -3.88
N ARG A 16 -5.55 -5.18 -5.14
CA ARG A 16 -5.15 -4.26 -6.23
C ARG A 16 -5.61 -2.82 -5.98
N ARG A 17 -6.85 -2.62 -5.50
CA ARG A 17 -7.35 -1.29 -5.13
C ARG A 17 -6.53 -0.68 -4.00
N LEU A 18 -6.31 -1.44 -2.93
CA LEU A 18 -5.54 -1.00 -1.77
C LEU A 18 -4.09 -0.63 -2.10
N VAL A 19 -3.44 -1.38 -2.99
CA VAL A 19 -2.08 -1.07 -3.47
C VAL A 19 -2.06 0.25 -4.23
N HIS A 20 -3.06 0.49 -5.09
CA HIS A 20 -3.14 1.75 -5.84
C HIS A 20 -3.50 2.95 -4.95
N ASP A 21 -4.20 2.71 -3.84
CA ASP A 21 -4.50 3.73 -2.82
C ASP A 21 -3.32 3.96 -1.84
N CYS A 22 -2.25 3.16 -1.89
CA CYS A 22 -1.06 3.35 -1.04
C CYS A 22 -0.36 4.69 -1.35
N CYS A 23 0.09 5.44 -0.33
CA CYS A 23 0.72 6.76 -0.55
C CYS A 23 2.03 6.67 -1.29
N ASN A 24 2.71 5.53 -1.18
CA ASN A 24 3.98 5.30 -1.81
C ASN A 24 3.80 4.81 -3.26
N TYR A 25 2.58 4.48 -3.70
CA TYR A 25 2.33 4.07 -5.06
C TYR A 25 2.12 5.29 -5.96
N ASP A 26 2.97 5.43 -6.98
CA ASP A 26 2.82 6.45 -8.01
C ASP A 26 3.09 5.86 -9.40
N GLY A 27 2.08 5.84 -10.28
CA GLY A 27 2.22 5.42 -11.67
C GLY A 27 2.74 3.99 -11.93
N GLY A 28 2.85 3.14 -10.90
CA GLY A 28 3.51 1.82 -10.98
C GLY A 28 4.79 1.71 -10.15
N ASN A 29 5.32 2.84 -9.67
CA ASN A 29 6.55 2.93 -8.89
C ASN A 29 6.26 3.11 -7.39
N CYS A 30 7.29 2.87 -6.57
CA CYS A 30 7.26 3.01 -5.13
C CYS A 30 8.17 4.15 -4.67
N LEU A 31 7.58 5.27 -4.28
CA LEU A 31 8.29 6.48 -3.83
C LEU A 31 9.23 6.20 -2.64
N ALA A 32 8.84 5.29 -1.75
CA ALA A 32 9.65 4.94 -0.57
C ALA A 32 10.85 4.03 -0.89
N LEU A 33 10.93 3.50 -2.11
CA LEU A 33 12.07 2.71 -2.58
C LEU A 33 12.92 3.47 -3.59
N ASP A 34 12.47 4.64 -4.02
CA ASP A 34 13.23 5.50 -4.93
C ASP A 34 14.49 6.01 -4.23
N ASP A 35 15.65 5.71 -4.80
CA ASP A 35 16.96 6.16 -4.33
C ASP A 35 17.49 7.37 -5.13
N GLY A 36 16.69 7.87 -6.07
CA GLY A 36 17.02 9.01 -6.92
C GLY A 36 17.80 8.66 -8.19
N TRP A 37 18.14 7.40 -8.43
CA TRP A 37 18.81 6.98 -9.66
C TRP A 37 17.82 6.54 -10.75
N GLU A 38 16.92 5.61 -10.43
CA GLU A 38 15.87 5.12 -11.34
C GLU A 38 14.60 4.80 -10.54
N PRO A 39 13.39 5.13 -11.06
CA PRO A 39 12.15 4.80 -10.38
C PRO A 39 12.03 3.30 -10.07
N CYS A 40 11.89 2.98 -8.79
CA CYS A 40 11.73 1.60 -8.34
C CYS A 40 10.28 1.14 -8.51
N VAL A 41 10.07 0.01 -9.19
CA VAL A 41 8.72 -0.57 -9.36
C VAL A 41 8.12 -0.97 -8.01
N CYS A 42 6.83 -0.72 -7.82
CA CYS A 42 6.15 -1.09 -6.60
C CYS A 42 6.03 -2.62 -6.45
N VAL A 43 6.77 -3.18 -5.50
CA VAL A 43 6.76 -4.62 -5.19
C VAL A 43 5.34 -5.13 -4.89
N GLN A 44 4.51 -4.32 -4.24
CA GLN A 44 3.13 -4.69 -3.93
C GLN A 44 2.23 -4.76 -5.16
N SER A 45 2.49 -3.95 -6.21
CA SER A 45 1.70 -3.98 -7.44
C SER A 45 2.06 -5.14 -8.35
N ILE A 46 3.32 -5.61 -8.31
CA ILE A 46 3.74 -6.82 -9.03
C ILE A 46 3.14 -8.07 -8.34
N THR A 47 3.28 -8.14 -7.02
CA THR A 47 2.94 -9.35 -6.26
C THR A 47 1.47 -9.47 -5.89
N TYR A 48 0.68 -8.40 -6.05
CA TYR A 48 -0.68 -8.29 -5.53
C TYR A 48 -0.75 -8.71 -4.06
N SER A 49 0.17 -8.15 -3.25
CA SER A 49 0.30 -8.46 -1.83
C SER A 49 0.33 -7.19 -0.98
N LEU A 50 -0.07 -7.31 0.29
CA LEU A 50 -0.09 -6.21 1.27
C LEU A 50 1.02 -6.39 2.31
N VAL A 51 2.26 -6.63 1.84
CA VAL A 51 3.42 -6.94 2.68
C VAL A 51 4.24 -5.72 3.08
N CYS A 52 3.97 -4.55 2.50
CA CYS A 52 4.66 -3.32 2.90
C CYS A 52 4.41 -3.02 4.38
N LYS A 53 5.48 -2.90 5.16
CA LYS A 53 5.42 -2.66 6.62
C LYS A 53 4.63 -1.39 6.94
N TRP A 54 4.88 -0.31 6.20
CA TRP A 54 4.14 0.94 6.34
C TRP A 54 2.65 0.73 6.10
N PHE A 55 2.29 0.07 4.99
CA PHE A 55 0.91 -0.20 4.64
C PHE A 55 0.19 -1.02 5.72
N ARG A 56 0.82 -2.11 6.18
CA ARG A 56 0.25 -2.96 7.24
C ARG A 56 0.00 -2.18 8.54
N ALA A 57 0.95 -1.32 8.93
CA ALA A 57 0.83 -0.52 10.14
C ALA A 57 -0.21 0.61 10.03
N ALA A 58 -0.32 1.23 8.86
CA ALA A 58 -1.17 2.39 8.64
C ALA A 58 -2.60 2.05 8.21
N VAL A 59 -2.80 0.91 7.52
CA VAL A 59 -4.05 0.59 6.82
C VAL A 59 -4.76 -0.65 7.36
N LEU A 60 -4.02 -1.69 7.74
CA LEU A 60 -4.65 -2.91 8.25
C LEU A 60 -5.00 -2.76 9.73
N PRO A 61 -6.15 -3.28 10.18
CA PRO A 61 -6.45 -3.36 11.60
C PRO A 61 -5.33 -4.17 12.29
N THR A 62 -4.66 -3.57 13.26
CA THR A 62 -3.77 -4.33 14.15
C THR A 62 -4.57 -4.88 15.31
N ASP A 63 -4.06 -5.90 16.00
CA ASP A 63 -4.72 -6.51 17.17
C ASP A 63 -5.02 -5.51 18.31
N LYS A 64 -4.40 -4.32 18.27
CA LYS A 64 -4.60 -3.21 19.20
C LYS A 64 -5.48 -2.08 18.64
N GLY A 65 -6.21 -2.33 17.55
CA GLY A 65 -6.83 -1.30 16.71
C GLY A 65 -5.80 -0.67 15.77
N PRO A 66 -6.21 0.02 14.69
CA PRO A 66 -5.26 0.71 13.84
C PRO A 66 -4.57 1.81 14.67
N SER A 67 -3.23 1.88 14.67
CA SER A 67 -2.47 2.93 15.38
C SER A 67 -2.65 4.32 14.76
N VAL A 68 -3.42 4.40 13.66
CA VAL A 68 -3.79 5.60 12.93
C VAL A 68 -5.30 5.55 12.68
N PRO A 69 -6.06 6.65 12.85
CA PRO A 69 -7.52 6.58 12.82
C PRO A 69 -8.06 6.17 11.44
N LEU A 70 -9.05 5.28 11.46
CA LEU A 70 -10.13 5.01 10.51
C LEU A 70 -9.93 5.48 9.06
N PHE A 71 -10.09 4.57 8.10
CA PHE A 71 -10.07 4.67 6.62
C PHE A 71 -10.28 6.08 5.97
N SER A 72 -11.13 6.95 6.52
CA SER A 72 -11.30 8.35 6.10
C SER A 72 -10.09 9.25 6.38
N SER A 73 -9.40 9.07 7.51
CA SER A 73 -8.19 9.83 7.86
C SER A 73 -6.97 9.31 7.12
N ILE A 74 -6.95 8.03 6.74
CA ILE A 74 -5.93 7.46 5.86
C ILE A 74 -6.00 8.13 4.50
N LYS A 75 -7.16 8.22 3.84
CA LYS A 75 -7.31 9.01 2.59
C LYS A 75 -6.79 10.43 2.73
N LYS A 76 -7.06 11.10 3.86
CA LYS A 76 -6.53 12.43 4.16
C LYS A 76 -5.00 12.45 4.27
N ARG A 77 -4.38 11.51 4.97
CA ARG A 77 -2.91 11.39 5.08
C ARG A 77 -2.25 11.00 3.76
N LEU A 78 -2.85 10.08 2.99
CA LEU A 78 -2.43 9.73 1.64
C LEU A 78 -2.45 10.96 0.72
N TYR A 79 -3.49 11.80 0.83
CA TYR A 79 -3.62 13.05 0.08
C TYR A 79 -2.65 14.14 0.55
N GLN A 80 -2.41 14.24 1.86
CA GLN A 80 -1.45 15.19 2.42
C GLN A 80 0.00 14.83 2.05
N MET A 81 0.37 13.55 2.05
CA MET A 81 1.71 13.11 1.60
C MET A 81 1.93 13.28 0.09
N ARG A 82 0.88 13.17 -0.76
CA ARG A 82 0.96 13.55 -2.19
C ARG A 82 1.18 15.06 -2.42
N ASN A 83 0.84 15.90 -1.45
CA ASN A 83 1.01 17.36 -1.50
C ASN A 83 2.21 17.85 -0.66
N VAL A 84 2.97 16.97 -0.03
CA VAL A 84 4.32 17.32 0.42
C VAL A 84 5.16 17.32 -0.84
N SER A 85 5.23 18.48 -1.48
CA SER A 85 6.28 18.79 -2.44
C SER A 85 7.59 18.28 -1.87
N VAL A 86 8.21 17.33 -2.57
CA VAL A 86 9.64 17.13 -2.49
C VAL A 86 10.23 18.49 -2.87
N VAL A 87 10.64 19.24 -1.84
CA VAL A 87 11.56 20.37 -1.99
C VAL A 87 12.95 19.79 -1.91
#